data_AF-A0A6N3X3Q0-F1
#
_entry.id   AF-A0A6N3X3Q0-F1
#
_cell.length_a   1.000
_cell.length_b   1.000
_cell.length_c   1.000
_cell.angle_alpha   90.00
_cell.angle_beta   90.00
_cell.angle_gamma   90.00
#
_symmetry.space_group_name_H-M   'P 1'
#
loop_
_entity.id
_entity.type
_entity.pdbx_description
1 polymer ?
#
loop_
_entity_poly.entity_id
_entity_poly.type
_entity_poly.pdbx_seq_one_letter_code
_entity_poly.pdbx_strand_id
1 'polypeptide(L)'
;MKLALLLNVVDPRIGGVMIMGDRGTGKSTAIRALVALLPEIAVVAGDPYNSSPQDPDLMSAEVLQRLDQGESLPTEQRQVPMVDLPLGATEDRLCGT
;
A
#
# COMPACT_ATOMS: atom_id res chain seq x y z
N MET A 1 -4.04 18.92 6.81
CA MET A 1 -3.83 17.45 6.97
C MET A 1 -4.94 16.64 6.32
N LYS A 2 -6.19 16.67 6.82
CA LYS A 2 -7.30 15.80 6.34
C LYS A 2 -7.53 15.86 4.82
N LEU A 3 -7.68 17.06 4.25
CA LEU A 3 -7.91 17.22 2.81
C LEU A 3 -6.79 16.63 1.96
N ALA A 4 -5.53 16.91 2.31
CA ALA A 4 -4.37 16.40 1.57
C ALA A 4 -4.33 14.86 1.56
N LEU A 5 -4.64 14.23 2.70
CA LEU A 5 -4.72 12.77 2.79
C LEU A 5 -5.86 12.20 1.94
N LEU A 6 -7.04 12.82 1.98
CA LEU A 6 -8.17 12.37 1.15
C LEU A 6 -7.89 12.51 -0.35
N LEU A 7 -7.28 13.63 -0.76
CA LEU A 7 -6.89 13.83 -2.16
C LEU A 7 -5.89 12.78 -2.61
N ASN A 8 -4.92 12.42 -1.76
CA ASN A 8 -3.91 11.42 -2.09
C ASN A 8 -4.49 10.00 -2.21
N VAL A 9 -5.52 9.67 -1.42
CA VAL A 9 -6.25 8.40 -1.56
C VAL A 9 -7.04 8.36 -2.88
N VAL A 10 -7.58 9.50 -3.33
CA VAL A 10 -8.35 9.59 -4.59
C VAL A 10 -7.45 9.57 -5.82
N ASP A 11 -6.35 10.33 -5.80
CA ASP A 11 -5.39 10.39 -6.90
C ASP A 11 -3.95 10.25 -6.37
N PRO A 12 -3.34 9.05 -6.45
CA PRO A 12 -1.98 8.83 -5.99
C PRO A 12 -0.93 9.56 -6.84
N ARG A 13 -1.28 10.04 -8.05
CA ARG A 13 -0.36 10.80 -8.91
C ARG A 13 -0.02 12.18 -8.35
N ILE A 14 -0.74 12.64 -7.33
CA ILE A 14 -0.40 13.83 -6.55
C ILE A 14 0.97 13.69 -5.87
N GLY A 15 1.44 12.46 -5.65
CA GLY A 15 2.73 12.17 -5.02
C GLY A 15 2.64 12.08 -3.50
N GLY A 16 3.78 12.18 -2.81
CA GLY A 16 3.85 12.04 -1.36
C GLY A 16 3.32 13.25 -0.58
N VAL A 17 2.68 13.01 0.55
CA VAL A 17 2.22 14.07 1.48
C VAL A 17 3.17 14.16 2.68
N MET A 18 3.91 15.26 2.80
CA MET A 18 4.73 15.53 3.98
C MET A 18 3.91 16.26 5.07
N ILE A 19 3.86 15.69 6.27
CA ILE A 19 3.09 16.23 7.40
C ILE A 19 4.05 16.68 8.51
N MET A 20 4.24 17.98 8.64
CA MET A 20 5.09 18.59 9.66
C MET A 20 4.28 19.09 10.88
N GLY A 21 4.92 19.17 12.04
CA GLY A 21 4.35 19.77 13.24
C GLY A 21 4.92 19.20 14.54
N ASP A 22 4.52 19.76 15.67
CA ASP A 22 5.05 19.41 17.00
C ASP A 22 4.71 17.99 17.46
N ARG A 23 5.45 17.48 18.44
CA ARG A 23 5.12 16.20 19.08
C ARG A 23 3.74 16.28 19.71
N GLY A 24 2.94 15.22 19.56
CA GLY A 24 1.60 15.14 20.16
C GLY A 24 0.47 15.69 19.29
N THR A 25 0.73 16.20 18.09
CA THR A 25 -0.33 16.71 17.18
C THR A 25 -1.09 15.62 16.41
N GLY A 26 -0.98 14.35 16.80
CA GLY A 26 -1.77 13.24 16.21
C GLY A 26 -1.46 12.87 14.76
N LYS A 27 -0.30 13.25 14.20
CA LYS A 27 0.07 12.99 12.79
C LYS A 27 -0.03 11.51 12.40
N SER A 28 0.67 10.64 13.12
CA SER A 28 0.63 9.20 12.84
C SER A 28 -0.72 8.58 13.21
N THR A 29 -1.42 9.14 14.21
CA THR A 29 -2.77 8.70 14.60
C THR A 29 -3.77 8.93 13.46
N ALA A 30 -3.72 10.07 12.79
CA ALA A 30 -4.65 10.34 11.69
C ALA A 30 -4.36 9.47 10.44
N ILE A 31 -3.10 9.11 10.17
CA ILE A 31 -2.77 8.14 9.11
C ILE A 31 -3.32 6.75 9.46
N ARG A 32 -3.09 6.26 10.69
CA ARG A 32 -3.63 4.97 11.15
C ARG A 32 -5.15 4.93 11.11
N ALA A 33 -5.80 6.01 11.53
CA ALA A 33 -7.26 6.12 11.46
C ALA A 33 -7.77 6.13 10.01
N LEU A 34 -7.05 6.76 9.09
CA LEU A 34 -7.42 6.74 7.67
C LEU A 34 -7.36 5.32 7.11
N VAL A 35 -6.29 4.58 7.37
CA VAL A 35 -6.12 3.19 6.90
C VAL A 35 -7.26 2.30 7.41
N ALA A 36 -7.65 2.45 8.68
CA ALA A 36 -8.76 1.70 9.27
C ALA A 36 -10.14 2.03 8.68
N LEU A 37 -10.27 3.13 7.92
CA LEU A 37 -11.50 3.53 7.24
C LEU A 37 -11.53 3.16 5.76
N LEU A 38 -10.39 2.75 5.19
CA LEU A 38 -10.35 2.34 3.79
C LEU A 38 -11.04 0.98 3.62
N PRO A 39 -11.68 0.74 2.46
CA PRO A 39 -12.23 -0.56 2.16
C PRO A 39 -11.12 -1.61 2.05
N GLU A 40 -11.47 -2.85 2.34
CA GLU A 40 -10.58 -3.98 2.09
C GLU A 40 -10.29 -4.11 0.59
N ILE A 41 -9.06 -4.50 0.28
CA ILE A 41 -8.59 -4.77 -1.08
C ILE A 41 -8.58 -6.28 -1.32
N ALA A 42 -8.94 -6.68 -2.54
CA ALA A 42 -8.76 -8.05 -3.01
C ALA A 42 -7.30 -8.26 -3.38
N VAL A 43 -6.68 -9.32 -2.86
CA VAL A 43 -5.28 -9.67 -3.13
C VAL A 43 -5.16 -11.15 -3.44
N VAL A 44 -4.13 -11.53 -4.18
CA VAL A 44 -3.76 -12.94 -4.35
C VAL A 44 -3.27 -13.51 -3.02
N ALA A 45 -3.90 -14.58 -2.56
CA ALA A 45 -3.61 -15.18 -1.27
C ALA A 45 -2.19 -15.74 -1.23
N GLY A 46 -1.43 -15.36 -0.19
CA GLY A 46 -0.05 -15.79 0.01
C GLY A 46 1.01 -15.00 -0.77
N ASP A 47 0.63 -14.00 -1.57
CA ASP A 47 1.59 -13.12 -2.25
C ASP A 47 2.09 -12.00 -1.32
N PRO A 48 3.42 -11.87 -1.11
CA PRO A 48 3.97 -10.82 -0.24
C PRO A 48 3.78 -9.40 -0.78
N TYR A 49 3.56 -9.26 -2.09
CA TYR A 49 3.39 -7.96 -2.75
C TYR A 49 1.94 -7.51 -2.86
N ASN A 50 0.99 -8.34 -2.40
CA ASN A 50 -0.43 -8.00 -2.37
C ASN A 50 -1.01 -7.78 -3.76
N SER A 51 -0.54 -8.58 -4.72
CA SER A 51 -0.89 -8.48 -6.12
C SER A 51 -2.39 -8.44 -6.32
N SER A 52 -2.83 -7.58 -7.24
CA SER A 52 -4.22 -7.54 -7.66
C SER A 52 -4.59 -8.84 -8.37
N PRO A 53 -5.74 -9.47 -8.06
CA PRO A 53 -6.23 -10.61 -8.82
C PRO A 53 -6.87 -10.22 -10.17
N GLN A 54 -7.14 -8.93 -10.40
CA GLN A 54 -7.84 -8.45 -11.61
C GLN A 54 -6.98 -7.57 -12.51
N ASP A 55 -5.90 -6.99 -12.00
CA ASP A 55 -5.10 -5.99 -12.71
C ASP A 55 -3.66 -6.49 -12.92
N PRO A 56 -3.30 -6.89 -14.16
CA PRO A 56 -1.95 -7.36 -14.50
C PRO A 56 -0.83 -6.35 -14.21
N ASP A 57 -1.11 -5.05 -14.29
CA ASP A 57 -0.10 -4.01 -14.01
C ASP A 57 0.25 -3.94 -12.52
N LEU A 58 -0.61 -4.50 -11.67
CA LEU A 58 -0.46 -4.57 -10.22
C LEU A 58 -0.18 -6.01 -9.74
N MET A 59 0.31 -6.88 -10.61
CA MET A 59 0.72 -8.25 -10.27
C MET A 59 2.24 -8.39 -10.18
N SER A 60 2.70 -9.21 -9.23
CA SER A 60 4.09 -9.65 -9.18
C SER A 60 4.42 -10.59 -10.36
N ALA A 61 5.70 -10.71 -10.70
CA ALA A 61 6.15 -11.59 -11.78
C ALA A 61 5.73 -13.06 -11.57
N GLU A 62 5.71 -13.51 -10.31
CA GLU A 62 5.26 -14.86 -9.96
C GLU A 62 3.76 -15.06 -10.18
N VAL A 63 2.94 -14.07 -9.80
CA VAL A 63 1.49 -14.11 -10.02
C VAL A 63 1.16 -14.07 -11.50
N LEU A 64 1.84 -13.22 -12.29
CA LEU A 64 1.70 -13.18 -13.75
C LEU A 64 2.02 -14.53 -14.40
N GLN A 65 3.13 -15.16 -13.99
CA GLN A 65 3.52 -16.46 -14.53
C GLN A 65 2.46 -17.54 -14.26
N ARG A 66 1.87 -17.55 -13.06
CA ARG A 66 0.80 -18.49 -12.70
C ARG A 66 -0.49 -18.23 -13.48
N LEU A 67 -0.81 -16.95 -13.71
CA LEU A 67 -1.93 -16.55 -14.56
C LEU A 67 -1.74 -17.04 -16.00
N ASP A 68 -0.55 -16.86 -16.58
CA ASP A 68 -0.21 -17.33 -17.93
C ASP A 68 -0.29 -18.86 -18.08
N GLN A 69 -0.03 -19.59 -16.99
CA GLN A 69 -0.18 -21.05 -16.93
C GLN A 69 -1.63 -21.50 -16.78
N GLY A 70 -2.58 -20.57 -16.65
CA GLY A 70 -4.00 -20.86 -16.46
C GLY A 70 -4.34 -21.37 -15.07
N GLU A 71 -3.49 -21.12 -14.07
CA GLU A 71 -3.80 -21.50 -12.68
C GLU A 71 -4.89 -20.62 -12.08
N SER A 72 -5.71 -21.20 -11.21
CA SER A 72 -6.64 -20.43 -10.40
C SER A 72 -5.87 -19.70 -9.29
N LEU A 73 -5.88 -18.37 -9.32
CA LEU A 73 -5.31 -17.54 -8.26
C LEU A 73 -6.29 -17.47 -7.08
N PRO A 74 -6.00 -18.08 -5.92
CA PRO A 74 -6.83 -17.90 -4.74
C PRO A 74 -6.78 -16.44 -4.31
N THR A 75 -7.93 -15.87 -3.93
CA THR A 75 -8.05 -14.46 -3.54
C THR A 75 -8.54 -14.34 -2.11
N GLU A 76 -8.01 -13.35 -1.39
CA GLU A 76 -8.49 -12.99 -0.06
C GLU A 76 -8.72 -11.48 0.04
N GLN A 77 -9.62 -11.09 0.95
CA GLN A 77 -9.84 -9.70 1.30
C GLN A 77 -8.88 -9.31 2.41
N ARG A 78 -8.22 -8.17 2.25
CA ARG A 78 -7.25 -7.71 3.24
C ARG A 78 -7.34 -6.21 3.45
N GLN A 79 -7.15 -5.80 4.70
CA GLN A 79 -7.05 -4.39 5.06
C GLN A 79 -5.85 -3.74 4.36
N VAL A 80 -5.98 -2.45 4.02
CA VAL A 80 -4.90 -1.71 3.38
C VAL A 80 -3.68 -1.72 4.31
N PRO A 81 -2.51 -2.19 3.85
CA PRO A 81 -1.33 -2.29 4.71
C PRO A 81 -0.78 -0.90 5.01
N MET A 82 -0.38 -0.67 6.26
CA MET A 82 0.41 0.48 6.67
C MET A 82 1.84 0.04 6.96
N VAL A 83 2.80 0.62 6.24
CA VAL A 83 4.23 0.31 6.40
C VAL A 83 4.91 1.48 7.13
N ASP A 84 5.45 1.20 8.31
CA ASP A 84 6.26 2.16 9.07
C ASP A 84 7.74 1.95 8.70
N LEU A 85 8.38 2.99 8.14
CA LEU A 85 9.81 2.96 7.83
C LEU A 85 10.66 3.46 9.01
N PRO A 86 11.87 2.89 9.22
CA PRO A 86 12.75 3.36 10.27
C PRO A 86 13.24 4.79 9.99
N LEU A 87 13.53 5.52 11.06
CA LEU A 87 14.12 6.86 10.96
C LEU A 87 15.46 6.77 10.23
N GLY A 88 15.63 7.60 9.19
CA GLY A 88 16.82 7.59 8.35
C GLY A 88 16.89 6.43 7.35
N ALA A 89 15.77 5.78 7.04
CA ALA A 89 15.67 4.92 5.86
C ALA A 89 16.07 5.72 4.61
N THR A 90 17.06 5.22 3.89
CA THR A 90 17.42 5.70 2.55
C THR A 90 16.84 4.74 1.52
N GLU A 91 16.64 5.23 0.30
CA GLU A 91 16.17 4.40 -0.82
C GLU A 91 17.05 3.17 -1.02
N ASP A 92 18.37 3.35 -1.02
CA ASP A 92 19.34 2.25 -1.18
C ASP A 92 19.17 1.15 -0.11
N ARG A 93 18.86 1.55 1.14
CA ARG A 93 18.65 0.61 2.25
C ARG A 93 17.31 -0.12 2.16
N LEU A 94 16.33 0.49 1.50
CA LEU A 94 15.00 -0.08 1.32
C LEU A 94 14.94 -1.00 0.09
N CYS A 95 15.55 -0.58 -1.01
CA CYS A 95 15.57 -1.31 -2.28
C CYS A 95 16.66 -2.38 -2.35
N GLY A 96 17.69 -2.31 -1.50
CA GLY A 96 18.73 -3.34 -1.37
C GLY A 96 19.67 -3.43 -2.57
N THR A 97 19.94 -2.31 -3.26
CA THR A 97 20.90 -2.22 -4.37
C THR A 97 22.34 -2.52 -3.95
#